data_AF-A0A174MTY3-F1
#
_entry.id   AF-A0A174MTY3-F1
#
_cell.length_a   1.000
_cell.length_b   1.000
_cell.length_c   1.000
_cell.angle_alpha   90.00
_cell.angle_beta   90.00
_cell.angle_gamma   90.00
#
_symmetry.space_group_name_H-M   'P 1'
#
loop_
_entity.id
_entity.type
_entity.pdbx_description
1 polymer ?
#
loop_
_entity_poly.entity_id
_entity_poly.type
_entity_poly.pdbx_seq_one_letter_code
_entity_poly.pdbx_strand_id
1 'polypeptide(L)'
;MTEREICELFGVIAPTVRAEIKALCKSGVLSIYDIQRIIRISDRYSAEVYNLETIAALAFRVESFGAAKVRRALLERIIHERKEKTAVFVSVVSDGKPNSRWKA
;
A
#
# COMPACT_ATOMS: atom_id res chain seq x y z
N MET A 1 -14.39 5.35 1.48
CA MET A 1 -14.32 5.68 2.92
C MET A 1 -14.66 7.14 3.12
N THR A 2 -15.38 7.50 4.16
CA THR A 2 -15.70 8.89 4.50
C THR A 2 -14.50 9.60 5.14
N GLU A 3 -14.53 10.94 5.23
CA GLU A 3 -13.48 11.71 5.92
C GLU A 3 -13.28 11.22 7.36
N ARG A 4 -14.37 10.91 8.07
CA ARG A 4 -14.34 10.39 9.44
C ARG A 4 -13.63 9.05 9.52
N GLU A 5 -13.97 8.11 8.65
CA GLU A 5 -13.32 6.79 8.63
C GLU A 5 -11.82 6.90 8.32
N ILE A 6 -11.41 7.86 7.49
CA ILE A 6 -10.00 8.14 7.21
C ILE A 6 -9.29 8.73 8.44
N CYS A 7 -9.94 9.66 9.16
CA CYS A 7 -9.42 10.21 10.40
C CYS A 7 -9.17 9.10 11.44
N GLU A 8 -10.15 8.21 11.61
CA GLU A 8 -10.07 7.06 12.53
C GLU A 8 -8.98 6.07 12.08
N LEU A 9 -8.91 5.75 10.78
CA LEU A 9 -7.91 4.84 10.21
C LEU A 9 -6.47 5.34 10.43
N PHE A 10 -6.23 6.63 10.19
CA PHE A 10 -4.91 7.23 10.33
C PHE A 10 -4.60 7.74 11.74
N GLY A 11 -5.59 7.87 12.60
CA GLY A 11 -5.43 8.49 13.92
C GLY A 11 -5.07 9.98 13.81
N VAL A 12 -5.69 10.68 12.86
CA VAL A 12 -5.48 12.13 12.63
C VAL A 12 -6.82 12.86 12.64
N ILE A 13 -6.76 14.19 12.67
CA ILE A 13 -7.95 15.04 12.63
C ILE A 13 -8.33 15.42 11.20
N ALA A 14 -9.62 15.71 10.99
CA ALA A 14 -10.16 16.07 9.68
C ALA A 14 -9.45 17.24 8.98
N PRO A 15 -9.03 18.33 9.68
CA PRO A 15 -8.22 19.38 9.06
C PRO A 15 -6.94 18.88 8.41
N THR A 16 -6.25 17.91 9.01
CA THR A 16 -5.03 17.32 8.45
C THR A 16 -5.34 16.59 7.15
N VAL A 17 -6.39 15.76 7.12
CA VAL A 17 -6.81 15.03 5.91
C VAL A 17 -7.10 16.00 4.78
N ARG A 18 -7.89 17.06 5.03
CA ARG A 18 -8.21 18.07 3.99
C ARG A 18 -6.99 18.81 3.49
N ALA A 19 -6.06 19.17 4.39
CA ALA A 19 -4.83 19.84 4.02
C ALA A 19 -3.96 18.95 3.10
N GLU A 20 -3.81 17.67 3.45
CA GLU A 20 -3.01 16.73 2.66
C GLU A 20 -3.65 16.40 1.32
N ILE A 21 -4.97 16.25 1.24
CA ILE A 21 -5.69 16.09 -0.03
C ILE A 21 -5.43 17.30 -0.92
N LYS A 22 -5.59 18.52 -0.39
CA LYS A 22 -5.33 19.75 -1.15
C LYS A 22 -3.88 19.80 -1.65
N ALA A 23 -2.93 19.37 -0.83
CA ALA A 23 -1.53 19.34 -1.20
C ALA A 23 -1.21 18.27 -2.26
N LEU A 24 -1.88 17.11 -2.21
CA LEU A 24 -1.81 16.06 -3.24
C LEU A 24 -2.38 16.51 -4.58
N CYS A 25 -3.51 17.24 -4.56
CA CYS A 25 -4.09 17.85 -5.76
C CYS A 25 -3.12 18.84 -6.40
N LYS A 26 -2.53 19.72 -5.59
CA LYS A 26 -1.54 20.72 -6.05
C LYS A 26 -0.31 20.07 -6.65
N SER A 27 0.11 18.92 -6.15
CA SER A 27 1.23 18.16 -6.71
C SER A 27 0.90 17.35 -7.96
N GLY A 28 -0.38 17.31 -8.39
CA GLY A 28 -0.82 16.50 -9.54
C GLY A 28 -0.89 14.99 -9.28
N VAL A 29 -0.63 14.54 -8.04
CA VAL A 29 -0.75 13.13 -7.64
C VAL A 29 -2.21 12.68 -7.64
N LEU A 30 -3.13 13.58 -7.25
CA LEU A 30 -4.57 13.35 -7.34
C LEU A 30 -5.19 14.32 -8.33
N SER A 31 -6.02 13.78 -9.23
CA SER A 31 -6.94 14.58 -10.05
C SER A 31 -8.07 15.10 -9.16
N ILE A 32 -8.37 16.40 -9.23
CA ILE A 32 -9.43 17.04 -8.43
C ILE A 32 -10.80 16.36 -8.65
N TYR A 33 -11.01 15.80 -9.85
CA TYR A 33 -12.29 15.22 -10.26
C TYR A 33 -12.50 13.78 -9.77
N ASP A 34 -11.42 13.08 -9.37
CA ASP A 34 -11.48 11.63 -9.10
C ASP A 34 -11.30 11.28 -7.62
N ILE A 35 -11.17 12.28 -6.75
CA ILE A 35 -10.84 12.11 -5.32
C ILE A 35 -11.96 11.39 -4.57
N GLN A 36 -13.20 11.77 -4.86
CA GLN A 36 -14.37 11.38 -4.09
C GLN A 36 -15.58 11.21 -4.98
N ARG A 37 -16.46 10.30 -4.56
CA ARG A 37 -17.77 10.07 -5.19
C ARG A 37 -18.86 10.15 -4.15
N ILE A 38 -20.03 10.62 -4.55
CA ILE A 38 -21.22 10.59 -3.72
C ILE A 38 -21.88 9.22 -3.93
N ILE A 39 -21.99 8.43 -2.87
CA ILE A 39 -22.76 7.19 -2.87
C ILE A 39 -24.11 7.43 -2.19
N ARG A 40 -25.19 6.92 -2.81
CA ARG A 40 -26.52 6.93 -2.20
C ARG A 40 -26.65 5.70 -1.32
N ILE A 41 -26.90 5.91 -0.04
CA ILE A 41 -27.06 4.85 0.96
C ILE A 41 -28.54 4.55 1.18
N SER A 42 -29.39 5.58 1.14
CA SER A 42 -30.85 5.44 1.17
C SER A 42 -31.51 6.62 0.45
N ASP A 43 -32.84 6.61 0.35
CA ASP A 43 -33.56 7.62 -0.43
C ASP A 43 -33.33 9.07 0.01
N ARG A 44 -32.91 9.26 1.27
CA ARG A 44 -32.60 10.58 1.82
C ARG A 44 -31.16 10.71 2.32
N TYR A 45 -30.34 9.67 2.19
CA TYR A 45 -28.98 9.67 2.73
C TYR A 45 -27.96 9.35 1.65
N SER A 46 -26.98 10.24 1.54
CA SER A 46 -25.82 10.07 0.67
C SER A 46 -24.55 10.37 1.46
N ALA A 47 -23.46 9.72 1.08
CA ALA A 47 -22.16 9.93 1.69
C ALA A 47 -21.11 10.22 0.62
N GLU A 48 -20.26 11.18 0.92
CA GLU A 48 -19.06 11.44 0.17
C GLU A 48 -17.99 10.43 0.58
N VAL A 49 -17.53 9.63 -0.39
CA VAL A 49 -16.54 8.59 -0.15
C VAL A 49 -15.33 8.78 -1.03
N TYR A 50 -14.17 8.78 -0.40
CA TYR A 50 -12.87 8.83 -1.04
C TYR A 50 -12.53 7.49 -1.70
N ASN A 51 -11.91 7.58 -2.87
CA ASN A 51 -11.45 6.42 -3.63
C ASN A 51 -10.19 5.80 -3.00
N LEU A 52 -9.83 4.59 -3.45
CA LEU A 52 -8.67 3.87 -2.90
C LEU A 52 -7.34 4.57 -3.20
N GLU A 53 -7.22 5.20 -4.37
CA GLU A 53 -6.02 5.94 -4.78
C GLU A 53 -5.73 7.10 -3.82
N THR A 54 -6.76 7.84 -3.41
CA THR A 54 -6.68 8.91 -2.42
C THR A 54 -6.23 8.36 -1.07
N ILE A 55 -6.83 7.26 -0.61
CA ILE A 55 -6.46 6.64 0.67
C ILE A 55 -5.00 6.15 0.63
N ALA A 56 -4.57 5.54 -0.47
CA ALA A 56 -3.20 5.10 -0.65
C ALA A 56 -2.22 6.29 -0.68
N ALA A 57 -2.52 7.33 -1.46
CA ALA A 57 -1.68 8.53 -1.54
C ALA A 57 -1.55 9.21 -0.16
N LEU A 58 -2.64 9.32 0.59
CA LEU A 58 -2.62 9.84 1.96
C LEU A 58 -1.79 8.95 2.89
N ALA A 59 -1.88 7.63 2.77
CA ALA A 59 -1.07 6.72 3.58
C ALA A 59 0.43 6.99 3.36
N PHE A 60 0.86 7.31 2.14
CA PHE A 60 2.27 7.65 1.86
C PHE A 60 2.69 9.06 2.25
N ARG A 61 1.74 9.97 2.47
CA ARG A 61 2.02 11.37 2.78
C ARG A 61 1.89 11.70 4.27
N VAL A 62 0.95 11.07 4.97
CA VAL A 62 0.68 11.33 6.38
C VAL A 62 1.67 10.59 7.28
N GLU A 63 2.30 11.33 8.19
CA GLU A 63 3.20 10.79 9.20
C GLU A 63 2.43 10.44 10.48
N SER A 64 1.66 9.34 10.44
CA SER A 64 0.98 8.81 11.61
C SER A 64 1.15 7.30 11.74
N PHE A 65 0.91 6.78 12.95
CA PHE A 65 0.98 5.35 13.21
C PHE A 65 -0.06 4.56 12.40
N GLY A 66 -1.28 5.10 12.27
CA GLY A 66 -2.33 4.49 11.44
C GLY A 66 -1.93 4.48 9.96
N ALA A 67 -1.38 5.58 9.45
CA ALA A 67 -0.87 5.64 8.07
C ALA A 67 0.28 4.66 7.84
N ALA A 68 1.19 4.49 8.80
CA ALA A 68 2.27 3.51 8.73
C ALA A 68 1.77 2.07 8.60
N LYS A 69 0.72 1.71 9.34
CA LYS A 69 0.06 0.40 9.22
C LYS A 69 -0.54 0.19 7.84
N VAL A 70 -1.22 1.20 7.30
CA VAL A 70 -1.83 1.14 5.97
C VAL A 70 -0.75 1.01 4.89
N ARG A 71 0.33 1.82 4.94
CA ARG A 71 1.48 1.67 4.03
C ARG A 71 2.03 0.25 4.05
N ARG A 72 2.24 -0.31 5.24
CA ARG A 72 2.74 -1.68 5.41
C ARG A 72 1.79 -2.69 4.77
N ALA A 73 0.49 -2.62 5.05
CA ALA A 73 -0.50 -3.52 4.47
C ALA A 73 -0.57 -3.43 2.94
N LEU A 74 -0.48 -2.22 2.37
CA LEU A 74 -0.43 -2.01 0.92
C LEU A 74 0.82 -2.64 0.30
N LEU A 75 2.00 -2.40 0.89
CA LEU A 75 3.26 -2.98 0.42
C LEU A 75 3.27 -4.51 0.55
N GLU A 76 2.82 -5.05 1.69
CA GLU A 76 2.71 -6.49 1.90
C GLU A 76 1.79 -7.12 0.85
N ARG A 77 0.65 -6.51 0.53
CA ARG A 77 -0.26 -7.01 -0.51
C ARG A 77 0.38 -7.01 -1.90
N ILE A 78 1.00 -5.89 -2.31
CA ILE A 78 1.63 -5.75 -3.64
C ILE A 78 2.83 -6.70 -3.78
N ILE A 79 3.64 -6.86 -2.73
CA ILE A 79 4.84 -7.72 -2.76
C ILE A 79 4.45 -9.19 -2.65
N HIS A 80 3.42 -9.53 -1.86
CA HIS A 80 2.95 -10.91 -1.70
C HIS A 80 2.38 -11.47 -3.01
N GLU A 81 1.64 -10.67 -3.78
CA GLU A 81 1.16 -11.05 -5.11
C GLU A 81 2.30 -11.29 -6.12
N ARG A 82 3.52 -10.81 -5.83
CA ARG A 82 4.73 -10.99 -6.66
C ARG A 82 5.65 -12.13 -6.18
N LYS A 83 5.27 -12.90 -5.15
CA LYS A 83 5.98 -14.14 -4.81
C LYS A 83 5.61 -15.24 -5.81
N GLU A 84 6.09 -15.12 -7.05
CA GLU A 84 6.53 -16.34 -7.72
C GLU A 84 7.64 -16.95 -6.83
N LYS A 85 7.55 -18.25 -6.57
CA LYS A 85 8.58 -18.97 -5.83
C LYS A 85 9.85 -18.98 -6.69
N THR A 86 10.67 -17.92 -6.64
CA THR A 86 12.01 -17.95 -7.22
C THR A 86 12.88 -18.81 -6.31
N ALA A 87 12.79 -20.13 -6.49
CA ALA A 87 13.69 -21.09 -5.87
C ALA A 87 15.05 -20.97 -6.57
N VAL A 88 15.97 -20.24 -5.96
CA VAL A 88 17.36 -20.16 -6.44
C VAL A 88 18.09 -21.39 -5.92
N PHE A 89 18.29 -22.38 -6.79
CA PHE A 89 19.17 -23.52 -6.50
C PHE A 89 20.62 -23.10 -6.75
N VAL A 90 21.39 -22.92 -5.68
CA VAL A 90 22.84 -22.73 -5.78
C VAL A 90 23.49 -24.09 -5.58
N SER A 91 24.02 -24.68 -6.65
CA SER A 91 24.93 -25.81 -6.53
C SER A 91 26.33 -25.29 -6.19
N VAL A 92 26.84 -25.67 -5.02
CA VAL A 92 28.26 -25.51 -4.69
C VAL A 92 28.99 -26.69 -5.30
N VAL A 93 29.62 -26.50 -6.46
CA VAL A 93 30.61 -27.46 -6.98
C VAL A 93 31.85 -27.31 -6.11
N SER A 94 32.05 -28.26 -5.19
CA SER A 94 33.34 -28.45 -4.56
C SER A 94 34.22 -29.21 -5.55
N ASP A 95 35.23 -28.54 -6.11
CA ASP A 95 36.33 -29.18 -6.85
C ASP A 95 37.19 -30.01 -5.89
N GLY A 96 36.66 -31.17 -5.48
CA GLY A 96 37.41 -32.22 -4.81
C GLY A 96 38.00 -33.14 -5.87
N LYS A 97 39.32 -33.03 -6.09
CA LYS A 97 40.16 -33.96 -6.86
C LYS A 97 39.63 -35.42 -6.78
N PRO A 98 39.49 -36.15 -7.91
CA PRO A 98 39.06 -37.54 -7.86
C PRO A 98 40.14 -38.39 -7.16
N ASN A 99 39.81 -38.97 -6.01
CA ASN A 99 40.68 -39.90 -5.32
C ASN A 99 40.69 -41.24 -6.06
N SER A 100 41.79 -41.55 -6.75
CA SER A 100 42.05 -42.82 -7.41
C SER A 100 42.41 -43.91 -6.41
N ARG A 101 41.41 -44.53 -5.82
CA ARG A 101 41.49 -45.78 -5.03
C ARG A 101 40.04 -46.26 -5.01
N TRP A 102 39.63 -47.19 -5.85
CA TRP A 102 39.91 -48.61 -5.75
C TRP A 102 39.91 -49.26 -7.15
N LYS A 103 41.03 -49.87 -7.52
CA LYS A 103 41.04 -51.03 -8.42
C LYS A 103 41.69 -52.17 -7.64
N ALA A 104 40.89 -53.19 -7.33
CA ALA A 104 41.29 -54.56 -7.06
C ALA A 104 40.10 -55.44 -7.43
#